data_AF-A0A1H0XN35-F1
#
_entry.id   AF-A0A1H0XN35-F1
#
_cell.length_a   1.000
_cell.length_b   1.000
_cell.length_c   1.000
_cell.angle_alpha   90.00
_cell.angle_beta   90.00
_cell.angle_gamma   90.00
#
_symmetry.space_group_name_H-M   'P 1'
#
loop_
_entity.id
_entity.type
_entity.pdbx_description
1 polymer ?
#
loop_
_entity_poly.entity_id
_entity_poly.type
_entity_poly.pdbx_seq_one_letter_code
_entity_poly.pdbx_strand_id
1 'polypeptide(L)'
;MAKPFISHDGADENGVRAQVWVQVGTGTITAVEHQDDEAKQNAMVVIRSDHSAVKRPIKGWVSKKDPVYEAVVAAAGSGREVEYRIESQRKQGVDRATPITELRADTETAGATTISILAGLDGVLTREAVTNPAEDPQAGGRIPAPREGAAVEAGAQAQTWPMSVDRMLSALATARRTGLPGGVADAAAAMALAAGATAQQVQEAGFTPQSPSEQAPPRRAHAQEAAPHIRFNSDHRVNLGSYAVQAAFSAEQVAAEILAAAEQRVFDAHNAAVRSGAVTGEPMVAPVPVDLSQAAGLARVLLALSDRVQVGAYGGGLPDRMANSHTRARFLVFDAVRSRNPVPFGQGPAARQAWMDAVVTEGVQRFRTLAVVSQEVADIPQPGESRPQPQERPRQRGGAVPPAAEGADGAAKGADVVDAEVVEPADGGSSSAGNGPAGSGAPGSTEGESTGGTGGGTGGGTGGGTGRVAGERRTAPRPPAKGEEGFEAPAAPLVKRFAALASRAGFTPKPHGPVSAYLSDKFGVDSARHVHGPALEALVSWYEQREDGVAAFRRHVLALAAADGSERASA
;
A
#
# COMPACT_ATOMS: atom_id res chain seq x y z
N MET A 1 -24.90 4.80 32.53
CA MET A 1 -25.02 6.27 32.38
C MET A 1 -24.33 6.67 31.09
N ALA A 2 -24.88 7.62 30.33
CA ALA A 2 -24.34 7.99 29.03
C ALA A 2 -23.50 9.27 29.10
N LYS A 3 -22.47 9.39 28.24
CA LYS A 3 -21.54 10.53 28.21
C LYS A 3 -21.18 10.92 26.76
N PRO A 4 -20.84 12.19 26.50
CA PRO A 4 -20.30 12.62 25.22
C PRO A 4 -18.82 12.22 25.10
N PHE A 5 -18.43 11.76 23.91
CA PHE A 5 -17.09 11.36 23.51
C PHE A 5 -16.68 12.04 22.23
N ILE A 6 -15.38 12.16 21.98
CA ILE A 6 -14.86 12.65 20.70
C ILE A 6 -14.74 11.45 19.76
N SER A 7 -15.31 11.56 18.57
CA SER A 7 -15.26 10.54 17.54
C SER A 7 -13.84 10.34 17.00
N HIS A 8 -13.51 9.11 16.62
CA HIS A 8 -12.28 8.71 15.95
C HIS A 8 -12.41 8.63 14.43
N ASP A 9 -13.58 8.93 13.87
CA ASP A 9 -13.86 8.98 12.42
C ASP A 9 -13.17 10.14 11.66
N GLY A 10 -12.19 10.80 12.30
CA GLY A 10 -11.43 11.89 11.73
C GLY A 10 -12.11 13.26 11.86
N ALA A 11 -11.30 14.32 11.82
CA ALA A 11 -11.80 15.68 11.79
C ALA A 11 -12.45 16.01 10.43
N ASP A 12 -13.37 16.97 10.40
CA ASP A 12 -13.91 17.51 9.15
C ASP A 12 -12.92 18.49 8.47
N GLU A 13 -13.37 19.11 7.38
CA GLU A 13 -12.62 20.13 6.64
C GLU A 13 -12.17 21.33 7.50
N ASN A 14 -12.83 21.57 8.64
CA ASN A 14 -12.53 22.64 9.59
C ASN A 14 -11.67 22.15 10.78
N GLY A 15 -11.22 20.89 10.76
CA GLY A 15 -10.46 20.31 11.87
C GLY A 15 -11.32 19.93 13.07
N VAL A 16 -12.64 19.96 12.96
CA VAL A 16 -13.57 19.65 14.06
C VAL A 16 -13.89 18.16 14.05
N ARG A 17 -13.67 17.51 15.19
CA ARG A 17 -14.10 16.13 15.41
C ARG A 17 -15.51 16.10 15.97
N ALA A 18 -16.35 15.23 15.43
CA ALA A 18 -17.71 15.08 15.91
C ALA A 18 -17.74 14.55 17.35
N GLN A 19 -18.62 15.10 18.18
CA GLN A 19 -18.98 14.44 19.44
C GLN A 19 -20.01 13.34 19.19
N VAL A 20 -19.85 12.21 19.87
CA VAL A 20 -20.72 11.02 19.86
C VAL A 20 -21.20 10.75 21.28
N TRP A 21 -22.44 10.30 21.43
CA TRP A 21 -23.00 10.01 22.75
C TRP A 21 -23.04 8.49 22.98
N VAL A 22 -22.24 8.01 23.92
CA VAL A 22 -22.08 6.57 24.19
C VAL A 22 -22.93 6.17 25.39
N GLN A 23 -23.73 5.12 25.24
CA GLN A 23 -24.50 4.48 26.30
C GLN A 23 -24.17 2.99 26.37
N VAL A 24 -23.62 2.56 27.50
CA VAL A 24 -23.36 1.14 27.81
C VAL A 24 -24.27 0.66 28.94
N GLY A 25 -24.55 -0.65 28.97
CA GLY A 25 -25.29 -1.30 30.06
C GLY A 25 -25.58 -2.77 29.78
N THR A 26 -26.32 -3.41 30.68
CA THR A 26 -26.88 -4.75 30.51
C THR A 26 -28.38 -4.66 30.20
N GLY A 27 -28.89 -5.63 29.44
CA GLY A 27 -30.30 -5.74 29.16
C GLY A 27 -30.66 -7.02 28.42
N THR A 28 -31.94 -7.16 28.07
CA THR A 28 -32.44 -8.24 27.21
C THR A 28 -32.91 -7.67 25.88
N ILE A 29 -32.53 -8.29 24.76
CA ILE A 29 -33.05 -7.90 23.44
C ILE A 29 -34.48 -8.41 23.31
N THR A 30 -35.45 -7.49 23.23
CA THR A 30 -36.88 -7.82 23.20
C THR A 30 -37.44 -7.93 21.78
N ALA A 31 -36.81 -7.28 20.80
CA ALA A 31 -37.22 -7.37 19.40
C ALA A 31 -36.05 -7.04 18.45
N VAL A 32 -36.08 -7.65 17.27
CA VAL A 32 -35.26 -7.27 16.11
C VAL A 32 -36.23 -6.93 14.99
N GLU A 33 -36.39 -5.63 14.71
CA GLU A 33 -37.31 -5.14 13.69
C GLU A 33 -36.54 -4.98 12.37
N HIS A 34 -36.94 -5.73 11.35
CA HIS A 34 -36.43 -5.55 9.99
C HIS A 34 -37.20 -4.41 9.31
N GLN A 35 -36.51 -3.52 8.59
CA GLN A 35 -37.22 -2.66 7.65
C GLN A 35 -37.75 -3.53 6.51
N ASP A 36 -39.01 -3.34 6.14
CA ASP A 36 -39.74 -4.08 5.10
C ASP A 36 -39.18 -3.91 3.67
N ASP A 37 -38.06 -3.21 3.54
CA ASP A 37 -37.36 -2.99 2.29
C ASP A 37 -36.17 -3.96 2.22
N GLU A 38 -36.27 -5.00 1.38
CA GLU A 38 -35.20 -5.97 1.16
C GLU A 38 -33.89 -5.32 0.70
N ALA A 39 -33.95 -4.11 0.13
CA ALA A 39 -32.76 -3.35 -0.22
C ALA A 39 -32.01 -2.82 1.01
N LYS A 40 -32.68 -2.65 2.14
CA LYS A 40 -32.09 -2.08 3.35
C LYS A 40 -31.38 -3.15 4.18
N GLN A 41 -30.07 -2.99 4.23
CA GLN A 41 -29.13 -3.92 4.87
C GLN A 41 -29.05 -3.76 6.39
N ASN A 42 -30.01 -3.08 7.04
CA ASN A 42 -29.96 -2.76 8.47
C ASN A 42 -31.17 -3.34 9.21
N ALA A 43 -30.98 -3.64 10.50
CA ALA A 43 -32.03 -4.06 11.42
C ALA A 43 -32.02 -3.15 12.66
N MET A 44 -33.20 -2.88 13.22
CA MET A 44 -33.34 -2.13 14.47
C MET A 44 -33.44 -3.11 15.63
N VAL A 45 -32.52 -2.98 16.59
CA VAL A 45 -32.47 -3.80 17.80
C VAL A 45 -33.13 -3.03 18.92
N VAL A 46 -34.10 -3.66 19.59
CA VAL A 46 -34.81 -3.09 20.74
C VAL A 46 -34.37 -3.81 22.01
N ILE A 47 -33.77 -3.07 22.95
CA ILE A 47 -33.17 -3.59 24.17
C ILE A 47 -33.93 -3.04 25.38
N ARG A 48 -34.38 -3.93 26.26
CA ARG A 48 -34.88 -3.57 27.58
C ARG A 48 -33.72 -3.59 28.55
N SER A 49 -33.31 -2.42 29.02
CA SER A 49 -32.21 -2.30 30.00
C SER A 49 -32.65 -2.80 31.39
N ASP A 50 -31.74 -3.44 32.12
CA ASP A 50 -31.96 -3.86 33.51
C ASP A 50 -31.81 -2.69 34.49
N HIS A 51 -31.25 -1.57 34.03
CA HIS A 51 -31.05 -0.39 34.85
C HIS A 51 -32.39 0.32 35.13
N SER A 52 -32.82 0.33 36.39
CA SER A 52 -34.14 0.84 36.82
C SER A 52 -34.46 2.29 36.41
N ALA A 53 -33.44 3.13 36.22
CA ALA A 53 -33.63 4.50 35.72
C ALA A 53 -34.06 4.59 34.23
N VAL A 54 -33.84 3.54 33.44
CA VAL A 54 -34.16 3.51 32.00
C VAL A 54 -35.56 2.91 31.81
N LYS A 55 -36.58 3.77 31.80
CA LYS A 55 -37.98 3.34 31.68
C LYS A 55 -38.42 2.96 30.27
N ARG A 56 -37.71 3.45 29.25
CA ARG A 56 -38.03 3.22 27.83
C ARG A 56 -37.04 2.22 27.22
N PRO A 57 -37.48 1.32 26.33
CA PRO A 57 -36.56 0.49 25.57
C PRO A 57 -35.55 1.33 24.79
N ILE A 58 -34.32 0.85 24.75
CA ILE A 58 -33.23 1.45 23.98
C ILE A 58 -33.30 0.87 22.57
N LYS A 59 -33.09 1.71 21.56
CA LYS A 59 -33.10 1.30 20.16
C LYS A 59 -31.76 1.61 19.51
N GLY A 60 -31.23 0.67 18.72
CA GLY A 60 -30.00 0.83 17.96
C GLY A 60 -30.06 0.13 16.62
N TRP A 61 -29.53 0.74 15.57
CA TRP A 61 -29.41 0.12 14.26
C TRP A 61 -28.12 -0.72 14.17
N VAL A 62 -28.19 -1.86 13.50
CA VAL A 62 -27.04 -2.69 13.17
C VAL A 62 -27.14 -3.16 11.72
N SER A 63 -26.02 -3.23 11.01
CA SER A 63 -26.00 -3.82 9.67
C SER A 63 -26.17 -5.34 9.75
N LYS A 64 -27.05 -5.91 8.91
CA LYS A 64 -27.21 -7.36 8.73
C LYS A 64 -25.95 -8.06 8.23
N LYS A 65 -25.01 -7.30 7.65
CA LYS A 65 -23.70 -7.79 7.20
C LYS A 65 -22.63 -7.76 8.30
N ASP A 66 -22.91 -7.13 9.43
CA ASP A 66 -21.98 -7.06 10.54
C ASP A 66 -21.96 -8.40 11.30
N PRO A 67 -20.79 -8.94 11.67
CA PRO A 67 -20.70 -10.19 12.44
C PRO A 67 -21.50 -10.18 13.76
N VAL A 68 -21.72 -9.01 14.36
CA VAL A 68 -22.50 -8.87 15.60
C VAL A 68 -23.99 -9.17 15.38
N TYR A 69 -24.50 -9.05 14.14
CA TYR A 69 -25.92 -9.27 13.85
C TYR A 69 -26.40 -10.68 14.19
N GLU A 70 -25.63 -11.71 13.88
CA GLU A 70 -25.97 -13.10 14.23
C GLU A 70 -26.07 -13.29 15.75
N ALA A 71 -25.17 -12.65 16.50
CA ALA A 71 -25.20 -12.67 17.97
C ALA A 71 -26.42 -11.96 18.54
N VAL A 72 -26.87 -10.86 17.90
CA VAL A 72 -28.12 -10.16 18.23
C VAL A 72 -29.33 -11.06 18.02
N VAL A 73 -29.44 -11.73 16.87
CA VAL A 73 -30.57 -12.64 16.56
C VAL A 73 -30.61 -13.81 17.54
N ALA A 74 -29.46 -14.41 17.84
CA ALA A 74 -29.36 -15.49 18.83
C ALA A 74 -29.74 -15.04 20.26
N ALA A 75 -29.31 -13.83 20.65
CA ALA A 75 -29.67 -13.27 21.95
C ALA A 75 -31.17 -12.93 22.05
N ALA A 76 -31.77 -12.38 20.99
CA ALA A 76 -33.20 -12.12 20.92
C ALA A 76 -34.04 -13.41 21.02
N GLY A 77 -33.64 -14.47 20.30
CA GLY A 77 -34.35 -15.75 20.32
C GLY A 77 -34.23 -16.51 21.64
N SER A 78 -33.13 -16.34 22.37
CA SER A 78 -32.92 -16.98 23.67
C SER A 78 -33.45 -16.17 24.85
N GLY A 79 -33.68 -14.86 24.67
CA GLY A 79 -34.05 -13.96 25.77
C GLY A 79 -32.96 -13.82 26.83
N ARG A 80 -31.70 -14.10 26.48
CA ARG A 80 -30.57 -13.97 27.42
C ARG A 80 -30.23 -12.50 27.67
N GLU A 81 -29.64 -12.25 28.83
CA GLU A 81 -29.01 -10.98 29.15
C GLU A 81 -27.78 -10.76 28.25
N VAL A 82 -27.57 -9.51 27.82
CA VAL A 82 -26.46 -9.07 26.98
C VAL A 82 -25.85 -7.79 27.55
N GLU A 83 -24.54 -7.63 27.37
CA GLU A 83 -23.88 -6.34 27.50
C GLU A 83 -24.01 -5.59 26.18
N TYR A 84 -24.58 -4.39 26.18
CA TYR A 84 -24.76 -3.59 24.98
C TYR A 84 -23.96 -2.29 25.02
N ARG A 85 -23.54 -1.84 23.84
CA ARG A 85 -22.97 -0.52 23.58
C ARG A 85 -23.77 0.16 22.48
N ILE A 86 -24.35 1.33 22.77
CA ILE A 86 -25.10 2.14 21.82
C ILE A 86 -24.38 3.47 21.64
N GLU A 87 -24.09 3.83 20.40
CA GLU A 87 -23.54 5.13 20.01
C GLU A 87 -24.62 5.95 19.32
N SER A 88 -24.93 7.14 19.83
CA SER A 88 -25.74 8.10 19.08
C SER A 88 -24.81 9.03 18.31
N GLN A 89 -24.78 8.81 17.01
CA GLN A 89 -23.96 9.51 16.03
C GLN A 89 -24.80 10.57 15.30
N ARG A 90 -24.15 11.52 14.64
CA ARG A 90 -24.83 12.55 13.83
C ARG A 90 -25.30 11.94 12.53
N LYS A 91 -26.45 12.38 12.04
CA LYS A 91 -26.81 12.12 10.64
C LYS A 91 -25.94 12.94 9.69
N GLN A 92 -25.84 12.47 8.46
CA GLN A 92 -25.12 13.17 7.40
C GLN A 92 -25.68 14.60 7.22
N GLY A 93 -24.79 15.58 7.11
CA GLY A 93 -25.14 16.99 6.92
C GLY A 93 -25.40 17.79 8.20
N VAL A 94 -25.39 17.15 9.38
CA VAL A 94 -25.47 17.87 10.66
C VAL A 94 -24.07 18.38 11.04
N ASP A 95 -23.99 19.67 11.37
CA ASP A 95 -22.74 20.33 11.76
C ASP A 95 -22.04 19.58 12.91
N ARG A 96 -20.74 19.33 12.76
CA ARG A 96 -19.91 18.62 13.73
C ARG A 96 -19.52 19.48 14.93
N ALA A 97 -19.57 20.81 14.80
CA ALA A 97 -19.26 21.75 15.88
C ALA A 97 -20.36 21.84 16.93
N THR A 98 -21.63 21.58 16.57
CA THR A 98 -22.76 21.61 17.52
C THR A 98 -22.57 20.52 18.59
N PRO A 99 -22.55 20.78 19.90
CA PRO A 99 -22.41 19.73 20.91
C PRO A 99 -23.47 18.62 20.79
N ILE A 100 -23.08 17.34 20.97
CA ILE A 100 -24.02 16.21 20.80
C ILE A 100 -25.17 16.24 21.83
N THR A 101 -24.95 16.92 22.97
CA THR A 101 -25.97 17.19 23.99
C THR A 101 -27.08 18.09 23.48
N GLU A 102 -26.78 19.06 22.62
CA GLU A 102 -27.77 19.96 22.04
C GLU A 102 -28.61 19.25 20.98
N LEU A 103 -27.96 18.40 20.18
CA LEU A 103 -28.65 17.54 19.21
C LEU A 103 -29.57 16.50 19.85
N ARG A 104 -29.46 16.29 21.17
CA ARG A 104 -30.25 15.33 21.94
C ARG A 104 -31.06 15.99 23.05
N ALA A 105 -31.32 17.29 22.94
CA ALA A 105 -32.08 18.04 23.93
C ALA A 105 -33.48 17.44 24.19
N ASP A 106 -34.11 16.92 23.14
CA ASP A 106 -35.41 16.25 23.19
C ASP A 106 -35.49 15.11 22.15
N THR A 107 -36.58 14.33 22.20
CA THR A 107 -36.76 13.14 21.34
C THR A 107 -36.96 13.49 19.87
N GLU A 108 -37.61 14.61 19.56
CA GLU A 108 -37.87 15.06 18.20
C GLU A 108 -36.57 15.55 17.55
N THR A 109 -35.82 16.42 18.24
CA THR A 109 -34.51 16.90 17.80
C THR A 109 -33.52 15.74 17.64
N ALA A 110 -33.48 14.82 18.61
CA ALA A 110 -32.63 13.63 18.52
C ALA A 110 -32.98 12.75 17.32
N GLY A 111 -34.27 12.53 17.07
CA GLY A 111 -34.75 11.74 15.93
C GLY A 111 -34.46 12.39 14.59
N ALA A 112 -34.45 13.73 14.51
CA ALA A 112 -34.14 14.48 13.31
C ALA A 112 -32.63 14.50 13.01
N THR A 113 -31.79 14.70 14.03
CA THR A 113 -30.36 15.05 13.86
C THR A 113 -29.38 13.92 14.18
N THR A 114 -29.80 12.89 14.93
CA THR A 114 -28.93 11.78 15.34
C THR A 114 -29.46 10.42 14.89
N ILE A 115 -28.57 9.45 14.82
CA ILE A 115 -28.88 8.03 14.62
C ILE A 115 -28.23 7.23 15.74
N SER A 116 -28.99 6.32 16.36
CA SER A 116 -28.46 5.42 17.38
C SER A 116 -28.04 4.11 16.71
N ILE A 117 -26.76 3.77 16.82
CA ILE A 117 -26.12 2.58 16.28
C ILE A 117 -25.82 1.62 17.44
N LEU A 118 -26.10 0.33 17.26
CA LEU A 118 -25.59 -0.72 18.14
C LEU A 118 -24.11 -0.88 17.85
N ALA A 119 -23.28 -0.20 18.61
CA ALA A 119 -21.84 -0.16 18.40
C ALA A 119 -21.12 -1.41 18.93
N GLY A 120 -21.74 -2.18 19.83
CA GLY A 120 -21.19 -3.47 20.27
C GLY A 120 -22.15 -4.29 21.13
N LEU A 121 -21.87 -5.59 21.22
CA LEU A 121 -22.61 -6.59 21.99
C LEU A 121 -21.62 -7.59 22.63
N ASP A 122 -21.73 -7.84 23.94
CA ASP A 122 -20.91 -8.78 24.70
C ASP A 122 -19.39 -8.62 24.45
N GLY A 123 -18.93 -7.37 24.48
CA GLY A 123 -17.52 -7.01 24.23
C GLY A 123 -17.08 -7.03 22.77
N VAL A 124 -17.93 -7.48 21.83
CA VAL A 124 -17.65 -7.47 20.39
C VAL A 124 -18.17 -6.18 19.78
N LEU A 125 -17.28 -5.39 19.15
CA LEU A 125 -17.65 -4.16 18.46
C LEU A 125 -18.12 -4.42 17.04
N THR A 126 -19.06 -3.58 16.59
CA THR A 126 -19.46 -3.49 15.18
C THR A 126 -18.48 -2.65 14.38
N ARG A 127 -18.52 -2.77 13.06
CA ARG A 127 -17.73 -1.95 12.12
C ARG A 127 -18.15 -0.48 12.10
N GLU A 128 -19.32 -0.15 12.64
CA GLU A 128 -19.86 1.21 12.67
C GLU A 128 -19.54 1.94 14.00
N ALA A 129 -18.85 1.29 14.94
CA ALA A 129 -18.37 1.94 16.16
C ALA A 129 -17.28 2.96 15.84
N VAL A 130 -17.44 4.19 16.31
CA VAL A 130 -16.49 5.30 16.04
C VAL A 130 -15.81 5.84 17.30
N THR A 131 -16.01 5.19 18.45
CA THR A 131 -15.39 5.57 19.73
C THR A 131 -14.56 4.44 20.32
N ASN A 132 -13.53 4.78 21.10
CA ASN A 132 -12.67 3.81 21.78
C ASN A 132 -13.37 3.22 23.01
N PRO A 133 -13.57 1.89 23.10
CA PRO A 133 -14.21 1.27 24.27
C PRO A 133 -13.44 1.46 25.57
N ALA A 134 -12.12 1.67 25.52
CA ALA A 134 -11.31 1.91 26.72
C ALA A 134 -11.70 3.21 27.44
N GLU A 135 -12.38 4.13 26.75
CA GLU A 135 -12.81 5.41 27.31
C GLU A 135 -14.24 5.36 27.87
N ASP A 136 -14.90 4.21 27.79
CA ASP A 136 -16.30 4.06 28.14
C ASP A 136 -16.66 4.54 29.54
N PRO A 137 -17.89 5.05 29.72
CA PRO A 137 -18.36 5.39 31.05
C PRO A 137 -18.45 4.10 31.88
N GLN A 138 -17.52 3.94 32.83
CA GLN A 138 -17.56 2.85 33.80
C GLN A 138 -18.91 2.78 34.53
N ALA A 139 -19.34 1.55 34.85
CA ALA A 139 -20.51 1.30 35.69
C ALA A 139 -20.33 2.01 37.03
N GLY A 140 -21.19 2.99 37.33
CA GLY A 140 -21.15 3.78 38.57
C GLY A 140 -20.82 5.27 38.42
N GLY A 141 -20.45 5.73 37.21
CA GLY A 141 -20.45 7.14 36.82
C GLY A 141 -19.89 8.15 37.83
N ARG A 142 -18.56 8.18 38.00
CA ARG A 142 -17.78 9.40 38.31
C ARG A 142 -16.29 9.09 38.11
N ILE A 143 -15.66 9.76 37.16
CA ILE A 143 -14.20 9.88 37.11
C ILE A 143 -13.92 11.38 37.23
N PRO A 144 -13.26 11.86 38.29
CA PRO A 144 -12.81 13.25 38.38
C PRO A 144 -11.83 13.54 37.25
N ALA A 145 -11.97 14.68 36.57
CA ALA A 145 -11.02 15.11 35.55
C ALA A 145 -9.61 15.17 36.15
N PRO A 146 -8.57 14.61 35.50
CA PRO A 146 -7.21 14.81 35.94
C PRO A 146 -6.89 16.30 35.83
N ARG A 147 -6.61 16.93 36.97
CA ARG A 147 -5.93 18.22 37.02
C ARG A 147 -4.48 17.96 36.65
N GLU A 148 -4.09 18.26 35.42
CA GLU A 148 -2.67 18.31 35.07
C GLU A 148 -2.41 19.40 34.02
N GLY A 149 -2.29 20.62 34.54
CA GLY A 149 -1.13 21.44 34.24
C GLY A 149 -0.21 21.39 35.46
N ALA A 150 0.74 20.47 35.48
CA ALA A 150 1.90 20.50 36.37
C ALA A 150 3.00 19.62 35.78
N ALA A 151 4.21 20.14 35.84
CA ALA A 151 5.41 19.70 35.15
C ALA A 151 6.01 18.40 35.70
N VAL A 152 6.56 17.62 34.76
CA VAL A 152 7.92 17.03 34.71
C VAL A 152 8.47 16.29 35.94
N GLU A 153 9.05 15.12 35.63
CA GLU A 153 9.95 14.26 36.42
C GLU A 153 9.31 13.15 37.26
N ALA A 154 9.29 11.92 36.71
CA ALA A 154 10.01 10.78 37.28
C ALA A 154 9.75 9.48 36.47
N GLY A 155 10.83 8.76 36.13
CA GLY A 155 10.79 7.30 36.16
C GLY A 155 10.91 6.49 34.86
N ALA A 156 11.73 6.89 33.89
CA ALA A 156 12.15 5.96 32.83
C ALA A 156 13.29 5.04 33.32
N GLN A 157 12.96 3.85 33.84
CA GLN A 157 13.91 2.74 33.93
C GLN A 157 13.66 1.77 32.77
N ALA A 158 14.12 2.16 31.58
CA ALA A 158 14.28 1.22 30.48
C ALA A 158 15.57 0.42 30.71
N GLN A 159 15.49 -0.91 30.63
CA GLN A 159 16.66 -1.79 30.65
C GLN A 159 17.58 -1.44 29.47
N THR A 160 18.64 -0.71 29.76
CA THR A 160 19.71 -0.37 28.84
C THR A 160 20.63 -1.57 28.67
N TRP A 161 20.96 -1.90 27.42
CA TRP A 161 22.24 -2.54 27.15
C TRP A 161 23.31 -1.55 27.62
N PRO A 162 24.33 -1.94 28.40
CA PRO A 162 25.29 -1.00 28.98
C PRO A 162 26.27 -0.53 27.90
N MET A 163 25.77 0.25 26.95
CA MET A 163 26.61 1.13 26.18
C MET A 163 26.81 2.37 27.03
N SER A 164 28.04 2.55 27.53
CA SER A 164 28.38 3.73 28.32
C SER A 164 28.10 4.99 27.50
N VAL A 165 27.70 6.06 28.20
CA VAL A 165 27.57 7.42 27.64
C VAL A 165 28.77 7.76 26.76
N ASP A 166 29.99 7.47 27.24
CA ASP A 166 31.24 7.72 26.52
C ASP A 166 31.32 7.03 25.16
N ARG A 167 30.83 5.79 25.05
CA ARG A 167 30.85 5.04 23.79
C ARG A 167 29.90 5.65 22.76
N MET A 168 28.74 6.14 23.22
CA MET A 168 27.76 6.78 22.36
C MET A 168 28.19 8.18 21.93
N LEU A 169 28.76 8.97 22.83
CA LEU A 169 29.36 10.26 22.50
C LEU A 169 30.55 10.10 21.55
N SER A 170 31.37 9.05 21.73
CA SER A 170 32.47 8.73 20.80
C SER A 170 31.97 8.30 19.41
N ALA A 171 30.90 7.51 19.34
CA ALA A 171 30.27 7.11 18.08
C ALA A 171 29.68 8.32 17.34
N LEU A 172 29.00 9.21 18.06
CA LEU A 172 28.48 10.48 17.53
C LEU A 172 29.61 11.37 16.98
N ALA A 173 30.67 11.58 17.76
CA ALA A 173 31.83 12.37 17.34
C ALA A 173 32.52 11.76 16.10
N THR A 174 32.59 10.43 16.03
CA THR A 174 33.14 9.70 14.87
C THR A 174 32.26 9.88 13.63
N ALA A 175 30.94 9.72 13.77
CA ALA A 175 29.99 9.90 12.68
C ALA A 175 30.08 11.30 12.06
N ARG A 176 30.25 12.34 12.90
CA ARG A 176 30.43 13.72 12.44
C ARG A 176 31.77 13.94 11.74
N ARG A 177 32.87 13.48 12.35
CA ARG A 177 34.23 13.65 11.80
C ARG A 177 34.41 12.96 10.45
N THR A 178 33.72 11.84 10.24
CA THR A 178 33.77 11.06 9.00
C THR A 178 32.76 11.51 7.95
N GLY A 179 31.94 12.54 8.25
CA GLY A 179 30.96 13.08 7.31
C GLY A 179 29.83 12.10 6.98
N LEU A 180 29.44 11.23 7.93
CA LEU A 180 28.31 10.32 7.73
C LEU A 180 27.00 11.11 7.54
N PRO A 181 26.00 10.53 6.85
CA PRO A 181 24.71 11.18 6.62
C PRO A 181 24.06 11.69 7.91
N GLY A 182 23.32 12.81 7.83
CA GLY A 182 22.68 13.46 8.98
C GLY A 182 21.90 12.50 9.88
N GLY A 183 21.08 11.62 9.28
CA GLY A 183 20.31 10.63 10.04
C GLY A 183 21.14 9.62 10.86
N VAL A 184 22.41 9.38 10.48
CA VAL A 184 23.32 8.53 11.28
C VAL A 184 23.85 9.29 12.49
N ALA A 185 24.15 10.58 12.33
CA ALA A 185 24.52 11.45 13.44
C ALA A 185 23.34 11.68 14.39
N ASP A 186 22.12 11.85 13.87
CA ASP A 186 20.88 11.98 14.64
C ASP A 186 20.60 10.71 15.46
N ALA A 187 20.76 9.53 14.84
CA ALA A 187 20.61 8.25 15.54
C ALA A 187 21.67 8.07 16.64
N ALA A 188 22.92 8.45 16.38
CA ALA A 188 23.98 8.39 17.39
C ALA A 188 23.74 9.36 18.56
N ALA A 189 23.20 10.56 18.27
CA ALA A 189 22.82 11.53 19.29
C ALA A 189 21.64 11.04 20.13
N ALA A 190 20.62 10.45 19.51
CA ALA A 190 19.48 9.84 20.22
C ALA A 190 19.93 8.69 21.12
N MET A 191 20.84 7.82 20.65
CA MET A 191 21.40 6.75 21.47
C MET A 191 22.25 7.28 22.63
N ALA A 192 22.98 8.40 22.45
CA ALA A 192 23.72 9.04 23.54
C ALA A 192 22.79 9.59 24.62
N LEU A 193 21.70 10.27 24.24
CA LEU A 193 20.68 10.74 25.18
C LEU A 193 20.01 9.57 25.92
N ALA A 194 19.65 8.51 25.20
CA ALA A 194 19.06 7.30 25.79
C ALA A 194 20.02 6.58 26.75
N ALA A 195 21.33 6.69 26.54
CA ALA A 195 22.36 6.17 27.44
C ALA A 195 22.61 7.07 28.67
N GLY A 196 21.96 8.23 28.77
CA GLY A 196 22.09 9.17 29.89
C GLY A 196 23.02 10.37 29.65
N ALA A 197 23.45 10.62 28.41
CA ALA A 197 24.20 11.83 28.09
C ALA A 197 23.31 13.08 28.26
N THR A 198 23.88 14.18 28.75
CA THR A 198 23.18 15.47 28.77
C THR A 198 23.12 16.07 27.37
N ALA A 199 22.15 16.95 27.13
CA ALA A 199 22.07 17.70 25.87
C ALA A 199 23.36 18.50 25.59
N GLN A 200 24.00 19.04 26.64
CA GLN A 200 25.28 19.73 26.54
C GLN A 200 26.41 18.79 26.08
N GLN A 201 26.51 17.57 26.65
CA GLN A 201 27.52 16.59 26.23
C GLN A 201 27.35 16.17 24.76
N VAL A 202 26.10 16.03 24.31
CA VAL A 202 25.78 15.74 22.91
C VAL A 202 26.17 16.91 22.00
N GLN A 203 25.93 18.15 22.43
CA GLN A 203 26.38 19.36 21.71
C GLN A 203 27.90 19.48 21.64
N GLU A 204 28.60 19.23 22.75
CA GLU A 204 30.07 19.23 22.84
C GLU A 204 30.69 18.12 21.97
N ALA A 205 30.00 16.98 21.80
CA ALA A 205 30.36 15.93 20.84
C ALA A 205 30.12 16.34 19.37
N GLY A 206 29.73 17.59 19.11
CA GLY A 206 29.59 18.19 17.79
C GLY A 206 28.19 18.00 17.19
N PHE A 207 27.20 17.55 17.94
CA PHE A 207 25.81 17.53 17.48
C PHE A 207 25.21 18.92 17.65
N THR A 208 25.08 19.65 16.56
CA THR A 208 24.18 20.79 16.52
C THR A 208 22.81 20.20 16.22
N PRO A 209 21.82 20.30 17.13
CA PRO A 209 20.44 19.99 16.76
C PRO A 209 20.20 20.73 15.45
N GLN A 210 19.82 20.02 14.39
CA GLN A 210 19.31 20.75 13.24
C GLN A 210 18.17 21.58 13.82
N SER A 211 18.32 22.92 13.80
CA SER A 211 17.23 23.83 14.11
C SER A 211 16.04 23.22 13.39
N PRO A 212 14.99 22.77 14.13
CA PRO A 212 13.96 21.91 13.58
C PRO A 212 13.58 22.56 12.27
N SER A 213 13.98 21.95 11.16
CA SER A 213 13.90 22.61 9.86
C SER A 213 12.45 22.98 9.75
N GLU A 214 12.15 24.27 9.85
CA GLU A 214 10.84 24.84 10.17
C GLU A 214 9.80 23.88 9.64
N GLN A 215 9.28 23.00 10.52
CA GLN A 215 8.59 21.79 10.05
C GLN A 215 7.44 22.34 9.25
N ALA A 216 7.56 22.23 7.92
CA ALA A 216 6.66 22.94 7.03
C ALA A 216 5.26 22.51 7.52
N PRO A 217 4.39 23.47 7.90
CA PRO A 217 3.15 23.14 8.57
C PRO A 217 2.47 22.04 7.77
N PRO A 218 1.96 20.97 8.41
CA PRO A 218 1.37 19.83 7.72
C PRO A 218 0.37 20.38 6.70
N ARG A 219 0.75 20.32 5.42
CA ARG A 219 0.00 21.01 4.38
C ARG A 219 -1.30 20.27 4.15
N ARG A 220 -2.34 21.04 3.80
CA ARG A 220 -3.63 20.53 3.33
C ARG A 220 -3.40 19.37 2.37
N ALA A 221 -4.14 18.27 2.55
CA ALA A 221 -4.17 17.19 1.58
C ALA A 221 -4.38 17.81 0.19
N HIS A 222 -3.43 17.58 -0.72
CA HIS A 222 -3.60 18.08 -2.08
C HIS A 222 -4.83 17.40 -2.65
N ALA A 223 -5.73 18.17 -3.28
CA ALA A 223 -6.96 17.66 -3.87
C ALA A 223 -6.74 16.59 -4.97
N GLN A 224 -5.47 16.34 -5.36
CA GLN A 224 -5.07 15.32 -6.30
C GLN A 224 -3.76 14.67 -5.80
N GLU A 225 -3.89 13.69 -4.90
CA GLU A 225 -2.81 12.72 -4.71
C GLU A 225 -2.54 12.03 -6.06
N ALA A 226 -1.26 11.79 -6.38
CA ALA A 226 -0.93 11.00 -7.56
C ALA A 226 -1.52 9.59 -7.43
N ALA A 227 -1.65 8.89 -8.56
CA ALA A 227 -2.16 7.52 -8.55
C ALA A 227 -1.35 6.65 -7.55
N PRO A 228 -1.97 5.64 -6.88
CA PRO A 228 -1.32 4.89 -5.80
C PRO A 228 -0.01 4.18 -6.20
N HIS A 229 0.21 3.92 -7.49
CA HIS A 229 1.45 3.33 -7.99
C HIS A 229 2.58 4.35 -8.23
N ILE A 230 2.32 5.65 -8.04
CA ILE A 230 3.30 6.73 -8.18
C ILE A 230 3.81 7.13 -6.79
N ARG A 231 5.12 7.03 -6.58
CA ARG A 231 5.77 7.29 -5.28
C ARG A 231 5.80 8.76 -4.86
N PHE A 232 5.92 9.66 -5.83
CA PHE A 232 6.01 11.10 -5.60
C PHE A 232 4.90 11.81 -6.35
N ASN A 233 4.34 12.86 -5.75
CA ASN A 233 3.44 13.77 -6.46
C ASN A 233 4.20 14.57 -7.53
N SER A 234 3.48 15.28 -8.39
CA SER A 234 4.08 16.16 -9.42
C SER A 234 4.96 17.27 -8.83
N ASP A 235 4.79 17.61 -7.54
CA ASP A 235 5.65 18.56 -6.80
C ASP A 235 6.90 17.90 -6.16
N HIS A 236 7.21 16.66 -6.54
CA HIS A 236 8.32 15.83 -6.03
C HIS A 236 8.24 15.45 -4.53
N ARG A 237 7.13 15.74 -3.83
CA ARG A 237 6.92 15.25 -2.46
C ARG A 237 6.42 13.82 -2.45
N VAL A 238 6.58 13.13 -1.31
CA VAL A 238 6.07 11.77 -1.13
C VAL A 238 4.56 11.76 -1.31
N ASN A 239 4.07 10.88 -2.18
CA ASN A 239 2.64 10.63 -2.33
C ASN A 239 2.16 9.77 -1.15
N LEU A 240 1.36 10.35 -0.26
CA LEU A 240 0.87 9.67 0.95
C LEU A 240 -0.15 8.57 0.61
N GLY A 241 -0.86 8.67 -0.51
CA GLY A 241 -1.72 7.62 -1.06
C GLY A 241 -0.96 6.50 -1.77
N SER A 242 0.37 6.58 -1.87
CA SER A 242 1.16 5.58 -2.59
C SER A 242 1.19 4.23 -1.89
N TYR A 243 1.22 3.14 -2.66
CA TYR A 243 1.34 1.77 -2.13
C TYR A 243 2.59 1.59 -1.26
N ALA A 244 3.68 2.33 -1.50
CA ALA A 244 4.86 2.31 -0.63
C ALA A 244 4.58 2.91 0.75
N VAL A 245 3.81 3.98 0.83
CA VAL A 245 3.41 4.58 2.13
C VAL A 245 2.43 3.66 2.84
N GLN A 246 1.42 3.14 2.15
CA GLN A 246 0.51 2.12 2.69
C GLN A 246 1.29 0.89 3.19
N ALA A 247 2.36 0.50 2.48
CA ALA A 247 3.26 -0.55 2.92
C ALA A 247 3.96 -0.24 4.23
N ALA A 248 4.49 0.97 4.38
CA ALA A 248 5.10 1.42 5.63
C ALA A 248 4.11 1.42 6.80
N PHE A 249 2.91 1.99 6.63
CA PHE A 249 1.89 2.02 7.69
C PHE A 249 1.47 0.61 8.11
N SER A 250 1.15 -0.27 7.15
CA SER A 250 0.74 -1.64 7.48
C SER A 250 1.85 -2.44 8.20
N ALA A 251 3.11 -2.23 7.82
CA ALA A 251 4.24 -2.91 8.46
C ALA A 251 4.51 -2.37 9.87
N GLU A 252 4.33 -1.07 10.09
CA GLU A 252 4.45 -0.44 11.40
C GLU A 252 3.34 -0.91 12.35
N GLN A 253 2.09 -0.95 11.90
CA GLN A 253 0.98 -1.47 12.71
C GLN A 253 1.22 -2.93 13.11
N VAL A 254 1.61 -3.79 12.16
CA VAL A 254 1.91 -5.20 12.44
C VAL A 254 3.10 -5.32 13.40
N ALA A 255 4.13 -4.49 13.25
CA ALA A 255 5.28 -4.46 14.14
C ALA A 255 4.90 -4.05 15.57
N ALA A 256 4.07 -3.01 15.72
CA ALA A 256 3.57 -2.55 17.01
C ALA A 256 2.77 -3.65 17.72
N GLU A 257 1.91 -4.38 17.01
CA GLU A 257 1.16 -5.51 17.56
C GLU A 257 2.08 -6.67 18.00
N ILE A 258 3.10 -7.01 17.19
CA ILE A 258 4.07 -8.06 17.55
C ILE A 258 4.86 -7.68 18.80
N LEU A 259 5.29 -6.42 18.90
CA LEU A 259 6.02 -5.90 20.06
C LEU A 259 5.12 -5.87 21.30
N ALA A 260 3.88 -5.41 21.18
CA ALA A 260 2.93 -5.39 22.29
C ALA A 260 2.66 -6.81 22.81
N ALA A 261 2.47 -7.79 21.91
CA ALA A 261 2.31 -9.19 22.29
C ALA A 261 3.58 -9.76 22.96
N ALA A 262 4.77 -9.30 22.58
CA ALA A 262 6.02 -9.72 23.22
C ALA A 262 6.16 -9.13 24.63
N GLU A 263 5.88 -7.83 24.80
CA GLU A 263 5.89 -7.15 26.10
C GLU A 263 4.84 -7.75 27.05
N GLN A 264 3.65 -8.08 26.53
CA GLN A 264 2.63 -8.77 27.31
C GLN A 264 3.11 -10.13 27.83
N ARG A 265 3.80 -10.92 26.99
CA ARG A 265 4.38 -12.21 27.44
C ARG A 265 5.45 -12.04 28.51
N VAL A 266 6.29 -11.00 28.40
CA VAL A 266 7.31 -10.68 29.42
C VAL A 266 6.64 -10.30 30.73
N PHE A 267 5.63 -9.44 30.67
CA PHE A 267 4.80 -9.04 31.81
C PHE A 267 4.15 -10.25 32.49
N ASP A 268 3.49 -11.12 31.73
CA ASP A 268 2.80 -12.30 32.26
C ASP A 268 3.79 -13.29 32.90
N ALA A 269 4.94 -13.52 32.25
CA ALA A 269 5.99 -14.41 32.75
C ALA A 269 6.61 -13.87 34.06
N HIS A 270 6.90 -12.57 34.12
CA HIS A 270 7.40 -11.93 35.34
C HIS A 270 6.41 -12.06 36.49
N ASN A 271 5.14 -11.70 36.25
CA ASN A 271 4.09 -11.77 37.27
C ASN A 271 3.81 -13.21 37.73
N ALA A 272 3.90 -14.19 36.83
CA ALA A 272 3.83 -15.60 37.19
C ALA A 272 5.00 -16.02 38.09
N ALA A 273 6.22 -15.57 37.77
CA ALA A 273 7.42 -15.89 38.55
C ALA A 273 7.43 -15.23 39.94
N VAL A 274 6.92 -14.00 40.07
CA VAL A 274 6.72 -13.35 41.37
C VAL A 274 5.69 -14.12 42.20
N ARG A 275 4.54 -14.49 41.62
CA ARG A 275 3.50 -15.27 42.31
C ARG A 275 3.99 -16.65 42.77
N SER A 276 4.87 -17.30 42.02
CA SER A 276 5.44 -18.60 42.40
C SER A 276 6.60 -18.48 43.39
N GLY A 277 7.02 -17.27 43.77
CA GLY A 277 8.21 -17.03 44.60
C GLY A 277 9.54 -17.34 43.90
N ALA A 278 9.55 -17.50 42.57
CA ALA A 278 10.77 -17.76 41.80
C ALA A 278 11.61 -16.49 41.60
N VAL A 279 10.97 -15.32 41.65
CA VAL A 279 11.60 -14.00 41.60
C VAL A 279 11.14 -13.18 42.80
N THR A 280 12.07 -12.54 43.50
CA THR A 280 11.77 -11.58 44.57
C THR A 280 11.42 -10.22 43.96
N GLY A 281 10.30 -9.62 44.35
CA GLY A 281 9.88 -8.30 43.87
C GLY A 281 8.37 -8.11 43.92
N GLU A 282 7.91 -6.93 43.51
CA GLU A 282 6.48 -6.67 43.31
C GLU A 282 6.06 -7.07 41.89
N PRO A 283 4.82 -7.57 41.70
CA PRO A 283 4.28 -7.75 40.35
C PRO A 283 4.28 -6.44 39.57
N MET A 284 4.59 -6.53 38.27
CA MET A 284 4.39 -5.42 37.35
C MET A 284 2.90 -5.06 37.28
N VAL A 285 2.61 -3.76 37.22
CA VAL A 285 1.24 -3.24 37.19
C VAL A 285 0.66 -3.20 35.77
N ALA A 286 1.50 -2.98 34.76
CA ALA A 286 1.14 -2.99 33.35
C ALA A 286 2.33 -3.44 32.48
N PRO A 287 2.09 -3.97 31.25
CA PRO A 287 3.15 -4.19 30.28
C PRO A 287 3.80 -2.86 29.86
N VAL A 288 5.06 -2.92 29.42
CA VAL A 288 5.78 -1.73 28.94
C VAL A 288 5.13 -1.24 27.63
N PRO A 289 4.80 0.06 27.49
CA PRO A 289 4.29 0.59 26.24
C PRO A 289 5.30 0.43 25.10
N VAL A 290 4.82 0.06 23.92
CA VAL A 290 5.68 -0.05 22.72
C VAL A 290 6.09 1.33 22.25
N ASP A 291 7.39 1.54 22.07
CA ASP A 291 7.93 2.78 21.53
C ASP A 291 7.80 2.82 19.99
N LEU A 292 7.39 3.97 19.44
CA LEU A 292 7.20 4.14 17.99
C LEU A 292 8.48 3.89 17.17
N SER A 293 9.65 4.19 17.73
CA SER A 293 10.92 3.93 17.05
C SER A 293 11.24 2.43 16.99
N GLN A 294 10.82 1.65 18.00
CA GLN A 294 10.94 0.20 17.99
C GLN A 294 10.01 -0.41 16.94
N ALA A 295 8.76 0.04 16.89
CA ALA A 295 7.78 -0.37 15.89
C ALA A 295 8.28 -0.05 14.46
N ALA A 296 8.77 1.17 14.23
CA ALA A 296 9.35 1.57 12.95
C ALA A 296 10.61 0.74 12.59
N GLY A 297 11.45 0.40 13.57
CA GLY A 297 12.63 -0.44 13.39
C GLY A 297 12.26 -1.84 12.90
N LEU A 298 11.31 -2.50 13.58
CA LEU A 298 10.82 -3.82 13.18
C LEU A 298 10.06 -3.76 11.85
N ALA A 299 9.27 -2.71 11.59
CA ALA A 299 8.59 -2.51 10.31
C ALA A 299 9.55 -2.51 9.11
N ARG A 300 10.71 -1.86 9.24
CA ARG A 300 11.76 -1.87 8.20
C ARG A 300 12.28 -3.29 7.93
N VAL A 301 12.46 -4.09 8.98
CA VAL A 301 12.85 -5.50 8.85
C VAL A 301 11.77 -6.28 8.11
N LEU A 302 10.50 -6.16 8.52
CA LEU A 302 9.39 -6.85 7.87
C LEU A 302 9.25 -6.48 6.38
N LEU A 303 9.45 -5.20 6.03
CA LEU A 303 9.47 -4.75 4.64
C LEU A 303 10.66 -5.33 3.86
N ALA A 304 11.85 -5.39 4.45
CA ALA A 304 13.01 -6.01 3.81
C ALA A 304 12.81 -7.52 3.58
N LEU A 305 12.15 -8.22 4.51
CA LEU A 305 11.76 -9.63 4.29
C LEU A 305 10.74 -9.74 3.15
N SER A 306 9.80 -8.81 3.06
CA SER A 306 8.81 -8.78 1.98
C SER A 306 9.45 -8.53 0.62
N ASP A 307 10.44 -7.64 0.55
CA ASP A 307 11.26 -7.41 -0.64
C ASP A 307 11.97 -8.71 -1.07
N ARG A 308 12.60 -9.41 -0.12
CA ARG A 308 13.27 -10.70 -0.38
C ARG A 308 12.29 -11.79 -0.84
N VAL A 309 11.09 -11.83 -0.27
CA VAL A 309 10.04 -12.77 -0.69
C VAL A 309 9.57 -12.47 -2.12
N GLN A 310 9.33 -11.20 -2.46
CA GLN A 310 8.95 -10.82 -3.83
C GLN A 310 10.02 -11.22 -4.84
N VAL A 311 11.28 -10.80 -4.62
CA VAL A 311 12.40 -11.11 -5.51
C VAL A 311 12.61 -12.62 -5.62
N GLY A 312 12.57 -13.34 -4.50
CA GLY A 312 12.71 -14.79 -4.48
C GLY A 312 11.57 -15.50 -5.23
N ALA A 313 10.33 -15.02 -5.12
CA ALA A 313 9.19 -15.59 -5.83
C ALA A 313 9.33 -15.48 -7.35
N TYR A 314 9.82 -14.35 -7.86
CA TYR A 314 10.06 -14.11 -9.28
C TYR A 314 11.39 -14.66 -9.81
N GLY A 315 12.27 -15.17 -8.93
CA GLY A 315 13.57 -15.71 -9.34
C GLY A 315 14.66 -14.66 -9.59
N GLY A 316 14.43 -13.39 -9.22
CA GLY A 316 15.39 -12.30 -9.44
C GLY A 316 14.74 -10.91 -9.46
N GLY A 317 15.51 -9.92 -9.92
CA GLY A 317 15.06 -8.54 -10.10
C GLY A 317 15.19 -7.63 -8.88
N LEU A 318 14.70 -6.39 -9.03
CA LEU A 318 14.57 -5.43 -7.94
C LEU A 318 13.17 -5.55 -7.32
N PRO A 319 13.04 -5.42 -5.99
CA PRO A 319 11.73 -5.37 -5.37
C PRO A 319 10.98 -4.12 -5.84
N ASP A 320 9.70 -4.28 -6.15
CA ASP A 320 8.81 -3.18 -6.48
C ASP A 320 7.70 -3.10 -5.43
N ARG A 321 7.88 -2.19 -4.46
CA ARG A 321 6.90 -1.92 -3.40
C ARG A 321 5.61 -1.28 -3.89
N MET A 322 5.58 -0.82 -5.14
CA MET A 322 4.39 -0.30 -5.80
C MET A 322 3.56 -1.42 -6.45
N ALA A 323 4.14 -2.60 -6.65
CA ALA A 323 3.43 -3.71 -7.28
C ALA A 323 2.51 -4.45 -6.31
N ASN A 324 1.36 -4.91 -6.81
CA ASN A 324 0.44 -5.76 -6.05
C ASN A 324 1.08 -7.07 -5.54
N SER A 325 2.11 -7.56 -6.24
CA SER A 325 2.91 -8.69 -5.77
C SER A 325 3.61 -8.40 -4.45
N HIS A 326 4.05 -7.17 -4.18
CA HIS A 326 4.66 -6.82 -2.90
C HIS A 326 3.63 -6.82 -1.76
N THR A 327 2.40 -6.37 -2.03
CA THR A 327 1.29 -6.50 -1.06
C THR A 327 1.05 -7.96 -0.65
N ARG A 328 1.10 -8.90 -1.61
CA ARG A 328 1.00 -10.34 -1.30
C ARG A 328 2.22 -10.84 -0.51
N ALA A 329 3.43 -10.42 -0.88
CA ALA A 329 4.65 -10.77 -0.16
C ALA A 329 4.60 -10.30 1.31
N ARG A 330 4.15 -9.06 1.55
CA ARG A 330 3.93 -8.51 2.91
C ARG A 330 2.96 -9.35 3.71
N PHE A 331 1.80 -9.69 3.15
CA PHE A 331 0.81 -10.51 3.83
C PHE A 331 1.39 -11.87 4.25
N LEU A 332 2.14 -12.53 3.37
CA LEU A 332 2.79 -13.81 3.67
C LEU A 332 3.83 -13.68 4.78
N VAL A 333 4.64 -12.60 4.77
CA VAL A 333 5.61 -12.31 5.84
C VAL A 333 4.89 -12.05 7.17
N PHE A 334 3.86 -11.21 7.18
CA PHE A 334 3.13 -10.88 8.42
C PHE A 334 2.46 -12.13 9.02
N ASP A 335 1.83 -12.96 8.19
CA ASP A 335 1.23 -14.22 8.61
C ASP A 335 2.28 -15.20 9.15
N ALA A 336 3.40 -15.38 8.43
CA ALA A 336 4.50 -16.24 8.87
C ALA A 336 5.06 -15.79 10.22
N VAL A 337 5.28 -14.49 10.40
CA VAL A 337 5.85 -13.93 11.65
C VAL A 337 4.86 -14.03 12.82
N ARG A 338 3.56 -13.83 12.59
CA ARG A 338 2.55 -13.92 13.66
C ARG A 338 2.30 -15.34 14.14
N SER A 339 2.34 -16.32 13.23
CA SER A 339 1.84 -17.67 13.53
C SER A 339 2.91 -18.75 13.65
N ARG A 340 3.94 -18.73 12.80
CA ARG A 340 4.86 -19.87 12.62
C ARG A 340 6.31 -19.56 12.96
N ASN A 341 6.72 -18.32 12.74
CA ASN A 341 8.09 -17.84 12.94
C ASN A 341 8.07 -16.55 13.79
N PRO A 342 7.70 -16.62 15.08
CA PRO A 342 7.68 -15.44 15.94
C PRO A 342 9.08 -14.79 16.02
N VAL A 343 9.10 -13.46 16.13
CA VAL A 343 10.36 -12.70 16.22
C VAL A 343 11.17 -13.17 17.45
N PRO A 344 12.43 -13.57 17.27
CA PRO A 344 13.26 -14.10 18.36
C PRO A 344 13.87 -12.95 19.18
N PHE A 345 13.04 -12.23 19.94
CA PHE A 345 13.48 -11.13 20.79
C PHE A 345 14.55 -11.58 21.80
N GLY A 346 15.54 -10.70 22.06
CA GLY A 346 16.65 -10.98 22.97
C GLY A 346 17.69 -11.99 22.44
N GLN A 347 17.44 -12.63 21.29
CA GLN A 347 18.37 -13.62 20.73
C GLN A 347 19.52 -12.97 19.95
N GLY A 348 20.63 -13.70 19.85
CA GLY A 348 21.84 -13.24 19.16
C GLY A 348 21.68 -13.10 17.64
N PRO A 349 22.66 -12.47 16.96
CA PRO A 349 22.59 -12.21 15.52
C PRO A 349 22.35 -13.46 14.66
N ALA A 350 22.95 -14.60 15.02
CA ALA A 350 22.79 -15.86 14.28
C ALA A 350 21.34 -16.38 14.30
N ALA A 351 20.68 -16.35 15.47
CA ALA A 351 19.29 -16.75 15.61
C ALA A 351 18.35 -15.80 14.85
N ARG A 352 18.62 -14.49 14.88
CA ARG A 352 17.88 -13.51 14.07
C ARG A 352 18.03 -13.78 12.57
N GLN A 353 19.24 -14.09 12.11
CA GLN A 353 19.48 -14.41 10.71
C GLN A 353 18.74 -15.69 10.29
N ALA A 354 18.84 -16.76 11.09
CA ALA A 354 18.11 -18.01 10.84
C ALA A 354 16.59 -17.79 10.78
N TRP A 355 16.04 -16.97 11.68
CA TRP A 355 14.64 -16.57 11.64
C TRP A 355 14.27 -15.82 10.36
N MET A 356 15.06 -14.82 9.96
CA MET A 356 14.82 -14.07 8.72
C MET A 356 14.82 -14.99 7.50
N ASP A 357 15.76 -15.94 7.44
CA ASP A 357 15.87 -16.89 6.33
C ASP A 357 14.70 -17.90 6.34
N ALA A 358 14.22 -18.34 7.51
CA ALA A 358 13.03 -19.16 7.62
C ALA A 358 11.77 -18.45 7.12
N VAL A 359 11.56 -17.19 7.55
CA VAL A 359 10.42 -16.36 7.10
C VAL A 359 10.45 -16.15 5.59
N VAL A 360 11.62 -15.83 5.02
CA VAL A 360 11.76 -15.62 3.57
C VAL A 360 11.54 -16.93 2.81
N THR A 361 12.12 -18.04 3.25
CA THR A 361 11.97 -19.35 2.59
C THR A 361 10.52 -19.78 2.55
N GLU A 362 9.82 -19.71 3.69
CA GLU A 362 8.39 -20.03 3.76
C GLU A 362 7.57 -19.07 2.89
N GLY A 363 7.85 -17.76 2.96
CA GLY A 363 7.17 -16.74 2.16
C GLY A 363 7.29 -17.00 0.66
N VAL A 364 8.49 -17.31 0.16
CA VAL A 364 8.73 -17.63 -1.25
C VAL A 364 7.98 -18.91 -1.65
N GLN A 365 8.04 -19.96 -0.84
CA GLN A 365 7.36 -21.22 -1.12
C GLN A 365 5.84 -21.02 -1.21
N ARG A 366 5.25 -20.29 -0.26
CA ARG A 366 3.81 -20.00 -0.25
C ARG A 366 3.42 -19.10 -1.42
N PHE A 367 4.23 -18.09 -1.76
CA PHE A 367 3.97 -17.22 -2.89
C PHE A 367 3.87 -18.02 -4.18
N ARG A 368 4.87 -18.87 -4.46
CA ARG A 368 4.89 -19.72 -5.66
C ARG A 368 3.74 -20.72 -5.68
N THR A 369 3.42 -21.32 -4.54
CA THR A 369 2.27 -22.25 -4.42
C THR A 369 0.95 -21.53 -4.76
N LEU A 370 0.72 -20.34 -4.22
CA LEU A 370 -0.47 -19.55 -4.53
C LEU A 370 -0.52 -19.12 -6.00
N ALA A 371 0.64 -18.85 -6.62
CA ALA A 371 0.71 -18.56 -8.05
C ALA A 371 0.28 -19.78 -8.90
N VAL A 372 0.75 -20.99 -8.57
CA VAL A 372 0.31 -22.24 -9.22
C VAL A 372 -1.20 -22.44 -9.04
N VAL A 373 -1.71 -22.32 -7.81
CA VAL A 373 -3.16 -22.44 -7.55
C VAL A 373 -3.96 -21.44 -8.38
N SER A 374 -3.46 -20.20 -8.56
CA SER A 374 -4.15 -19.19 -9.38
C SER A 374 -4.19 -19.52 -10.87
N GLN A 375 -3.28 -20.36 -11.36
CA GLN A 375 -3.26 -20.84 -12.75
C GLN A 375 -4.15 -22.08 -12.95
N GLU A 376 -4.41 -22.84 -11.89
CA GLU A 376 -5.26 -24.04 -11.92
C GLU A 376 -6.76 -23.71 -11.84
N VAL A 377 -7.13 -22.52 -11.37
CA VAL A 377 -8.52 -22.05 -11.40
C VAL A 377 -8.89 -21.82 -12.86
N ALA A 378 -9.68 -22.73 -13.42
CA ALA A 378 -10.20 -22.62 -14.78
C ALA A 378 -10.81 -21.23 -15.00
N ASP A 379 -10.50 -20.61 -16.14
CA ASP A 379 -11.07 -19.32 -16.52
C ASP A 379 -12.59 -19.40 -16.37
N ILE A 380 -13.13 -18.57 -15.46
CA ILE A 380 -14.57 -18.40 -15.36
C ILE A 380 -15.01 -17.87 -16.72
N PRO A 381 -15.89 -18.59 -17.45
CA PRO A 381 -16.33 -18.15 -18.76
C PRO A 381 -16.82 -16.70 -18.65
N GLN A 382 -16.20 -15.80 -19.43
CA GLN A 382 -16.61 -14.40 -19.47
C GLN A 382 -18.12 -14.38 -19.78
N PRO A 383 -18.94 -13.66 -18.99
CA PRO A 383 -20.38 -13.57 -19.25
C PRO A 383 -20.61 -12.89 -20.60
N GLY A 384 -20.67 -13.70 -21.67
CA GLY A 384 -20.72 -13.23 -23.05
C GLY A 384 -20.30 -14.28 -24.09
N GLU A 385 -19.42 -15.22 -23.76
CA GLU A 385 -18.89 -16.19 -24.75
C GLU A 385 -19.74 -17.46 -24.92
N SER A 386 -20.81 -17.62 -24.15
CA SER A 386 -21.66 -18.83 -24.19
C SER A 386 -23.14 -18.53 -24.31
N ARG A 387 -23.52 -17.55 -25.14
CA ARG A 387 -24.80 -17.69 -25.85
C ARG A 387 -24.52 -18.51 -27.11
N PRO A 388 -24.84 -19.82 -27.15
CA PRO A 388 -24.90 -20.51 -28.43
C PRO A 388 -25.76 -19.67 -29.35
N GLN A 389 -25.21 -19.28 -30.50
CA GLN A 389 -25.99 -18.57 -31.51
C GLN A 389 -27.30 -19.35 -31.70
N PRO A 390 -28.47 -18.70 -31.63
CA PRO A 390 -29.72 -19.39 -31.83
C PRO A 390 -29.64 -20.08 -33.18
N GLN A 391 -29.57 -21.41 -33.17
CA GLN A 391 -29.59 -22.21 -34.38
C GLN A 391 -30.79 -21.74 -35.18
N GLU A 392 -30.53 -21.18 -36.36
CA GLU A 392 -31.56 -20.77 -37.30
C GLU A 392 -32.47 -21.97 -37.53
N ARG A 393 -33.66 -21.96 -36.92
CA ARG A 393 -34.69 -22.95 -37.24
C ARG A 393 -34.97 -22.76 -38.73
N PRO A 394 -34.94 -23.84 -39.54
CA PRO A 394 -35.24 -23.74 -40.96
C PRO A 394 -36.63 -23.11 -41.11
N ARG A 395 -36.69 -21.97 -41.82
CA ARG A 395 -37.93 -21.24 -42.09
C ARG A 395 -38.94 -22.19 -42.73
N GLN A 396 -39.92 -22.64 -41.96
CA GLN A 396 -41.11 -23.26 -42.52
C GLN A 396 -41.86 -22.20 -43.33
N ARG A 397 -41.96 -22.45 -44.63
CA ARG A 397 -42.74 -21.65 -45.57
C ARG A 397 -44.22 -21.64 -45.16
N GLY A 398 -44.74 -20.44 -44.95
CA GLY A 398 -46.06 -19.97 -45.34
C GLY A 398 -47.25 -20.91 -45.15
N GLY A 399 -47.93 -20.76 -44.01
CA GLY A 399 -49.36 -21.04 -43.89
C GLY A 399 -50.14 -19.72 -43.95
N ALA A 400 -51.06 -19.61 -44.90
CA ALA A 400 -51.90 -18.44 -45.14
C ALA A 400 -52.82 -18.12 -43.95
N VAL A 401 -52.92 -16.83 -43.61
CA VAL A 401 -53.90 -16.29 -42.65
C VAL A 401 -55.09 -15.74 -43.43
N PRO A 402 -56.34 -16.12 -43.12
CA PRO A 402 -57.53 -15.53 -43.72
C PRO A 402 -57.91 -14.19 -43.05
N PRO A 403 -58.68 -13.32 -43.73
CA PRO A 403 -58.90 -11.95 -43.31
C PRO A 403 -59.96 -11.85 -42.20
N ALA A 404 -59.68 -11.06 -41.17
CA ALA A 404 -60.63 -10.67 -40.15
C ALA A 404 -61.12 -9.24 -40.41
N ALA A 405 -62.40 -9.06 -40.11
CA ALA A 405 -63.28 -7.99 -40.54
C ALA A 405 -63.07 -6.63 -39.85
N GLU A 406 -63.59 -5.62 -40.54
CA GLU A 406 -63.79 -4.23 -40.13
C GLU A 406 -64.70 -4.06 -38.90
N GLY A 407 -64.48 -2.95 -38.19
CA GLY A 407 -65.38 -2.36 -37.18
C GLY A 407 -64.56 -1.51 -36.20
N ALA A 408 -64.36 -0.20 -36.41
CA ALA A 408 -65.29 0.93 -36.29
C ALA A 408 -64.97 1.78 -35.02
N ASP A 409 -64.57 3.02 -35.30
CA ASP A 409 -64.85 4.30 -34.62
C ASP A 409 -64.31 4.68 -33.23
N GLY A 410 -63.74 5.92 -33.19
CA GLY A 410 -63.73 6.86 -32.06
C GLY A 410 -62.34 7.37 -31.66
N ALA A 411 -61.68 8.30 -32.38
CA ALA A 411 -61.85 9.77 -32.40
C ALA A 411 -61.32 10.57 -31.17
N ALA A 412 -60.15 11.20 -31.32
CA ALA A 412 -59.73 12.56 -30.83
C ALA A 412 -58.24 12.79 -31.21
N LYS A 413 -57.87 13.60 -32.24
CA LYS A 413 -57.61 15.08 -32.28
C LYS A 413 -56.77 15.60 -31.10
N GLY A 414 -55.65 16.33 -31.24
CA GLY A 414 -54.93 16.98 -32.36
C GLY A 414 -53.42 17.16 -32.02
N ALA A 415 -52.49 17.28 -32.99
CA ALA A 415 -51.99 18.52 -33.64
C ALA A 415 -51.29 19.48 -32.63
N ASP A 416 -50.04 19.95 -32.74
CA ASP A 416 -49.18 20.43 -33.86
C ASP A 416 -47.70 20.02 -33.62
N VAL A 417 -46.78 19.73 -34.57
CA VAL A 417 -46.25 20.39 -35.79
C VAL A 417 -45.35 21.62 -35.53
N VAL A 418 -44.03 21.45 -35.71
CA VAL A 418 -43.04 22.20 -36.56
C VAL A 418 -41.64 21.54 -36.36
N ASP A 419 -40.94 20.94 -37.34
CA ASP A 419 -40.20 21.46 -38.53
C ASP A 419 -39.28 22.67 -38.20
N ALA A 420 -38.03 22.85 -38.67
CA ALA A 420 -37.05 22.21 -39.57
C ALA A 420 -35.65 22.73 -39.09
N GLU A 421 -34.45 22.30 -39.51
CA GLU A 421 -33.72 22.53 -40.78
C GLU A 421 -32.26 22.10 -40.48
N VAL A 422 -31.63 21.12 -41.15
CA VAL A 422 -30.81 21.20 -42.37
C VAL A 422 -29.86 22.40 -42.45
N VAL A 423 -28.53 22.18 -42.34
CA VAL A 423 -27.48 22.80 -43.18
C VAL A 423 -26.22 21.90 -43.17
N GLU A 424 -25.87 21.29 -44.31
CA GLU A 424 -24.46 21.06 -44.72
C GLU A 424 -23.99 22.24 -45.60
N PRO A 425 -22.69 22.45 -45.81
CA PRO A 425 -22.07 21.88 -47.02
C PRO A 425 -20.60 21.42 -46.91
N ALA A 426 -20.26 20.40 -47.73
CA ALA A 426 -19.18 20.26 -48.74
C ALA A 426 -17.95 21.23 -48.69
N ASP A 427 -16.73 20.94 -49.16
CA ASP A 427 -16.24 19.99 -50.17
C ASP A 427 -14.69 20.01 -50.25
N GLY A 428 -14.09 19.00 -50.91
CA GLY A 428 -12.79 19.07 -51.61
C GLY A 428 -11.54 18.59 -50.85
N GLY A 429 -10.62 17.76 -51.40
CA GLY A 429 -10.49 17.12 -52.71
C GLY A 429 -9.01 16.76 -52.99
N SER A 430 -8.74 15.60 -53.62
CA SER A 430 -7.56 15.23 -54.46
C SER A 430 -6.14 15.27 -53.82
N SER A 431 -5.11 14.47 -54.16
CA SER A 431 -4.76 13.73 -55.39
C SER A 431 -3.62 12.69 -55.18
N SER A 432 -3.71 11.60 -55.94
CA SER A 432 -2.71 10.86 -56.77
C SER A 432 -1.26 10.51 -56.33
N ALA A 433 -0.98 9.19 -56.40
CA ALA A 433 0.03 8.46 -57.22
C ALA A 433 1.54 8.85 -57.27
N GLY A 434 2.40 7.81 -57.16
CA GLY A 434 3.80 7.83 -57.62
C GLY A 434 4.53 6.47 -57.46
N ASN A 435 4.89 5.84 -58.59
CA ASN A 435 5.61 4.57 -58.76
C ASN A 435 7.11 4.62 -58.40
N GLY A 436 7.76 3.44 -58.34
CA GLY A 436 9.16 3.11 -57.93
C GLY A 436 10.33 3.70 -58.76
N PRO A 437 11.56 3.11 -58.84
CA PRO A 437 11.91 1.68 -58.69
C PRO A 437 13.27 1.36 -57.98
N ALA A 438 13.66 0.09 -58.17
CA ALA A 438 14.81 -0.72 -57.70
C ALA A 438 16.24 -0.15 -57.72
N GLY A 439 17.11 -0.77 -56.92
CA GLY A 439 18.58 -0.65 -56.99
C GLY A 439 19.29 -1.79 -56.26
N SER A 440 19.92 -2.66 -57.06
CA SER A 440 20.78 -3.80 -56.74
C SER A 440 22.14 -3.44 -56.14
N GLY A 441 22.77 -4.35 -55.37
CA GLY A 441 24.22 -4.31 -55.12
C GLY A 441 24.73 -5.14 -53.94
N ALA A 442 25.03 -6.42 -54.18
CA ALA A 442 26.15 -7.17 -53.56
C ALA A 442 27.35 -7.10 -54.55
N PRO A 443 28.61 -7.53 -54.26
CA PRO A 443 29.07 -8.44 -53.20
C PRO A 443 30.43 -8.05 -52.54
N GLY A 444 30.97 -8.88 -51.65
CA GLY A 444 32.36 -8.73 -51.18
C GLY A 444 32.75 -9.61 -49.99
N SER A 445 33.36 -10.75 -50.30
CA SER A 445 34.00 -11.76 -49.46
C SER A 445 35.39 -11.36 -48.91
N THR A 446 35.78 -11.93 -47.75
CA THR A 446 37.13 -12.44 -47.34
C THR A 446 36.99 -12.98 -45.91
N GLU A 447 37.15 -14.28 -45.62
CA GLU A 447 38.40 -15.06 -45.43
C GLU A 447 39.41 -14.45 -44.45
N GLY A 448 39.80 -15.27 -43.46
CA GLY A 448 40.79 -14.93 -42.43
C GLY A 448 40.83 -15.94 -41.29
N GLU A 449 41.37 -17.13 -41.57
CA GLU A 449 41.91 -18.09 -40.60
C GLU A 449 42.95 -17.45 -39.66
N SER A 450 43.19 -18.06 -38.49
CA SER A 450 44.53 -18.49 -38.04
C SER A 450 44.65 -18.58 -36.51
N THR A 451 44.90 -19.82 -36.03
CA THR A 451 45.84 -20.24 -34.96
C THR A 451 45.75 -19.59 -33.57
N GLY A 452 45.57 -20.30 -32.47
CA GLY A 452 46.40 -21.43 -32.01
C GLY A 452 47.36 -20.95 -30.91
N GLY A 453 47.30 -21.52 -29.70
CA GLY A 453 48.19 -21.13 -28.61
C GLY A 453 47.90 -21.78 -27.26
N THR A 454 48.43 -22.99 -27.08
CA THR A 454 48.57 -23.74 -25.83
C THR A 454 49.61 -23.14 -24.87
N GLY A 455 49.33 -23.22 -23.56
CA GLY A 455 50.29 -23.06 -22.45
C GLY A 455 49.48 -22.76 -21.17
N GLY A 456 49.44 -23.58 -20.11
CA GLY A 456 50.52 -24.30 -19.47
C GLY A 456 51.12 -23.42 -18.37
N GLY A 457 50.62 -23.50 -17.13
CA GLY A 457 51.13 -22.69 -16.02
C GLY A 457 50.40 -22.89 -14.70
N THR A 458 50.86 -23.88 -13.92
CA THR A 458 50.60 -24.04 -12.49
C THR A 458 51.23 -22.89 -11.69
N GLY A 459 50.49 -22.28 -10.77
CA GLY A 459 51.03 -21.32 -9.82
C GLY A 459 50.04 -20.99 -8.70
N GLY A 460 50.28 -21.55 -7.52
CA GLY A 460 49.57 -21.19 -6.30
C GLY A 460 49.90 -19.77 -5.86
N GLY A 461 48.92 -19.10 -5.26
CA GLY A 461 49.06 -17.75 -4.74
C GLY A 461 47.89 -17.37 -3.86
N THR A 462 48.10 -17.48 -2.55
CA THR A 462 47.34 -16.82 -1.49
C THR A 462 47.23 -15.32 -1.74
N GLY A 463 46.01 -14.76 -1.82
CA GLY A 463 45.80 -13.33 -2.00
C GLY A 463 44.43 -12.88 -1.49
N GLY A 464 44.42 -11.94 -0.56
CA GLY A 464 43.28 -11.51 0.23
C GLY A 464 42.08 -11.00 -0.57
N GLY A 465 40.89 -11.40 -0.12
CA GLY A 465 39.61 -10.88 -0.57
C GLY A 465 39.44 -9.42 -0.15
N THR A 466 39.75 -8.50 -1.06
CA THR A 466 39.20 -7.15 -1.01
C THR A 466 37.78 -7.23 -1.56
N GLY A 467 36.81 -7.34 -0.66
CA GLY A 467 35.40 -7.20 -0.99
C GLY A 467 35.15 -5.82 -1.58
N ARG A 468 35.07 -5.73 -2.92
CA ARG A 468 34.48 -4.57 -3.59
C ARG A 468 33.00 -4.55 -3.23
N VAL A 469 32.66 -3.67 -2.30
CA VAL A 469 31.28 -3.21 -2.08
C VAL A 469 30.78 -2.71 -3.43
N ALA A 470 29.74 -3.36 -3.96
CA ALA A 470 29.02 -2.89 -5.13
C ALA A 470 28.36 -1.56 -4.75
N GLY A 471 29.03 -0.45 -5.09
CA GLY A 471 28.50 0.89 -4.89
C GLY A 471 27.16 1.01 -5.60
N GLU A 472 26.15 1.48 -4.86
CA GLU A 472 24.84 1.85 -5.39
C GLU A 472 25.04 2.67 -6.66
N ARG A 473 24.73 2.06 -7.81
CA ARG A 473 24.63 2.82 -9.06
C ARG A 473 23.45 3.77 -8.88
N ARG A 474 23.75 5.05 -8.65
CA ARG A 474 22.77 6.13 -8.80
C ARG A 474 22.17 6.00 -10.19
N THR A 475 20.95 5.48 -10.28
CA THR A 475 20.18 5.53 -11.52
C THR A 475 19.80 6.98 -11.74
N ALA A 476 20.46 7.62 -12.71
CA ALA A 476 20.02 8.91 -13.20
C ALA A 476 18.51 8.82 -13.57
N PRO A 477 17.73 9.89 -13.37
CA PRO A 477 16.32 9.89 -13.73
C PRO A 477 16.14 9.46 -15.19
N ARG A 478 15.20 8.54 -15.44
CA ARG A 478 14.88 8.09 -16.79
C ARG A 478 14.35 9.31 -17.59
N PRO A 479 14.83 9.54 -18.83
CA PRO A 479 14.27 10.58 -19.68
C PRO A 479 12.78 10.32 -19.97
N PRO A 480 11.97 11.37 -20.20
CA PRO A 480 10.55 11.22 -20.46
C PRO A 480 10.28 10.41 -21.73
N ALA A 481 9.37 9.44 -21.69
CA ALA A 481 8.97 8.65 -22.85
C ALA A 481 7.76 9.25 -23.58
N LYS A 482 7.45 8.78 -24.80
CA LYS A 482 6.25 9.24 -25.54
C LYS A 482 4.99 9.07 -24.69
N GLY A 483 4.29 10.17 -24.43
CA GLY A 483 3.10 10.21 -23.57
C GLY A 483 3.36 10.79 -22.17
N GLU A 484 4.61 11.05 -21.81
CA GLU A 484 5.01 11.72 -20.57
C GLU A 484 5.19 13.24 -20.79
N GLU A 485 4.93 14.03 -19.75
CA GLU A 485 5.14 15.49 -19.78
C GLU A 485 6.62 15.83 -20.02
N GLY A 486 6.90 16.80 -20.90
CA GLY A 486 8.26 17.14 -21.31
C GLY A 486 8.86 16.22 -22.39
N PHE A 487 8.08 15.28 -22.95
CA PHE A 487 8.54 14.49 -24.09
C PHE A 487 8.69 15.32 -25.37
N GLU A 488 9.94 15.51 -25.78
CA GLU A 488 10.29 15.96 -27.13
C GLU A 488 10.55 14.76 -28.05
N ALA A 489 9.80 14.67 -29.16
CA ALA A 489 10.02 13.63 -30.16
C ALA A 489 11.38 13.82 -30.88
N PRO A 490 12.13 12.74 -31.16
CA PRO A 490 13.42 12.85 -31.83
C PRO A 490 13.23 13.25 -33.28
N ALA A 491 14.04 14.20 -33.75
CA ALA A 491 14.02 14.64 -35.13
C ALA A 491 14.32 13.48 -36.10
N ALA A 492 13.71 13.48 -37.29
CA ALA A 492 13.90 12.42 -38.29
C ALA A 492 15.39 12.16 -38.65
N PRO A 493 16.28 13.17 -38.77
CA PRO A 493 17.71 12.94 -38.97
C PRO A 493 18.38 12.15 -37.83
N LEU A 494 17.98 12.38 -36.58
CA LEU A 494 18.51 11.67 -35.42
C LEU A 494 18.07 10.20 -35.41
N VAL A 495 16.80 9.93 -35.72
CA VAL A 495 16.30 8.55 -35.88
C VAL A 495 17.07 7.81 -36.99
N LYS A 496 17.39 8.50 -38.09
CA LYS A 496 18.20 7.96 -39.19
C LYS A 496 19.65 7.66 -38.75
N ARG A 497 20.27 8.54 -37.95
CA ARG A 497 21.61 8.31 -37.37
C ARG A 497 21.63 7.10 -36.45
N PHE A 498 20.64 6.96 -35.56
CA PHE A 498 20.51 5.78 -34.71
C PHE A 498 20.35 4.48 -35.53
N ALA A 499 19.50 4.50 -36.57
CA ALA A 499 19.33 3.35 -37.46
C ALA A 499 20.63 2.98 -38.20
N ALA A 500 21.43 3.97 -38.62
CA ALA A 500 22.75 3.74 -39.23
C ALA A 500 23.75 3.14 -38.23
N LEU A 501 23.77 3.60 -36.98
CA LEU A 501 24.58 3.01 -35.91
C LEU A 501 24.21 1.55 -35.67
N ALA A 502 22.92 1.23 -35.56
CA ALA A 502 22.44 -0.13 -35.39
C ALA A 502 22.82 -1.03 -36.57
N SER A 503 22.68 -0.52 -37.79
CA SER A 503 23.03 -1.25 -39.02
C SER A 503 24.54 -1.54 -39.09
N ARG A 504 25.39 -0.55 -38.78
CA ARG A 504 26.86 -0.73 -38.70
C ARG A 504 27.27 -1.74 -37.63
N ALA A 505 26.50 -1.85 -36.56
CA ALA A 505 26.71 -2.84 -35.50
C ALA A 505 26.18 -4.24 -35.85
N GLY A 506 25.61 -4.44 -37.04
CA GLY A 506 25.10 -5.72 -37.52
C GLY A 506 23.66 -6.02 -37.10
N PHE A 507 22.89 -5.01 -36.69
CA PHE A 507 21.48 -5.18 -36.35
C PHE A 507 20.56 -4.54 -37.38
N THR A 508 19.54 -5.26 -37.80
CA THR A 508 18.40 -4.67 -38.50
C THR A 508 17.37 -4.21 -37.47
N PRO A 509 16.97 -2.92 -37.42
CA PRO A 509 15.90 -2.47 -36.54
C PRO A 509 14.58 -3.09 -36.98
N LYS A 510 14.19 -4.17 -36.29
CA LYS A 510 12.89 -4.83 -36.43
C LYS A 510 12.14 -4.71 -35.09
N PRO A 511 10.80 -4.61 -35.10
CA PRO A 511 10.00 -4.78 -33.89
C PRO A 511 10.42 -6.07 -33.17
N HIS A 512 10.55 -6.01 -31.84
CA HIS A 512 10.97 -7.14 -30.99
C HIS A 512 12.36 -7.73 -31.29
N GLY A 513 13.21 -7.02 -32.05
CA GLY A 513 14.62 -7.40 -32.25
C GLY A 513 15.53 -6.97 -31.08
N PRO A 514 16.82 -7.36 -31.09
CA PRO A 514 17.78 -7.01 -30.03
C PRO A 514 17.88 -5.50 -29.75
N VAL A 515 17.77 -4.68 -30.79
CA VAL A 515 17.78 -3.20 -30.65
C VAL A 515 16.53 -2.70 -29.94
N SER A 516 15.37 -3.33 -30.18
CA SER A 516 14.11 -2.98 -29.51
C SER A 516 14.17 -3.35 -28.02
N ALA A 517 14.72 -4.53 -27.69
CA ALA A 517 14.97 -4.93 -26.30
C ALA A 517 15.93 -3.94 -25.59
N TYR A 518 17.01 -3.55 -26.26
CA TYR A 518 17.95 -2.54 -25.73
C TYR A 518 17.27 -1.19 -25.45
N LEU A 519 16.38 -0.72 -26.34
CA LEU A 519 15.63 0.52 -26.12
C LEU A 519 14.61 0.37 -24.99
N SER A 520 13.99 -0.80 -24.86
CA SER A 520 13.01 -1.10 -23.83
C SER A 520 13.65 -1.12 -22.45
N ASP A 521 14.80 -1.77 -22.30
CA ASP A 521 15.58 -1.76 -21.05
C ASP A 521 16.03 -0.34 -20.69
N LYS A 522 16.63 0.38 -21.65
CA LYS A 522 17.27 1.67 -21.37
C LYS A 522 16.29 2.83 -21.19
N PHE A 523 15.19 2.82 -21.93
CA PHE A 523 14.25 3.95 -22.00
C PHE A 523 12.79 3.57 -21.79
N GLY A 524 12.46 2.28 -21.65
CA GLY A 524 11.08 1.82 -21.51
C GLY A 524 10.26 1.88 -22.80
N VAL A 525 10.91 1.95 -23.98
CA VAL A 525 10.22 2.03 -25.27
C VAL A 525 10.84 1.09 -26.30
N ASP A 526 10.04 0.59 -27.23
CA ASP A 526 10.43 -0.41 -28.23
C ASP A 526 11.00 0.18 -29.54
N SER A 527 10.89 1.49 -29.70
CA SER A 527 11.19 2.22 -30.93
C SER A 527 11.96 3.50 -30.65
N ALA A 528 12.99 3.78 -31.47
CA ALA A 528 13.76 5.01 -31.36
C ALA A 528 12.90 6.26 -31.55
N ARG A 529 11.77 6.17 -32.25
CA ARG A 529 10.81 7.28 -32.42
C ARG A 529 10.08 7.66 -31.12
N HIS A 530 10.13 6.79 -30.12
CA HIS A 530 9.45 6.96 -28.83
C HIS A 530 10.42 7.36 -27.71
N VAL A 531 11.73 7.47 -27.99
CA VAL A 531 12.75 7.93 -27.04
C VAL A 531 12.81 9.46 -27.05
N HIS A 532 12.92 10.09 -25.89
CA HIS A 532 13.15 11.54 -25.77
C HIS A 532 14.29 12.01 -26.68
N GLY A 533 14.06 13.03 -27.51
CA GLY A 533 15.01 13.57 -28.48
C GLY A 533 16.40 13.83 -27.89
N PRO A 534 16.54 14.69 -26.86
CA PRO A 534 17.80 14.94 -26.18
C PRO A 534 18.51 13.69 -25.64
N ALA A 535 17.76 12.70 -25.14
CA ALA A 535 18.33 11.47 -24.62
C ALA A 535 18.86 10.55 -25.74
N LEU A 536 18.12 10.46 -26.85
CA LEU A 536 18.57 9.72 -28.03
C LEU A 536 19.79 10.38 -28.68
N GLU A 537 19.84 11.72 -28.73
CA GLU A 537 20.99 12.48 -29.24
C GLU A 537 22.24 12.25 -28.39
N ALA A 538 22.10 12.32 -27.06
CA ALA A 538 23.19 12.04 -26.13
C ALA A 538 23.70 10.60 -26.29
N LEU A 539 22.80 9.64 -26.48
CA LEU A 539 23.17 8.24 -26.71
C LEU A 539 23.95 8.06 -28.01
N VAL A 540 23.43 8.57 -29.12
CA VAL A 540 24.04 8.45 -30.45
C VAL A 540 25.41 9.14 -30.45
N SER A 541 25.48 10.36 -29.92
CA SER A 541 26.73 11.12 -29.80
C SER A 541 27.77 10.39 -28.95
N TRP A 542 27.37 9.76 -27.84
CA TRP A 542 28.29 9.00 -27.00
C TRP A 542 28.94 7.84 -27.74
N TYR A 543 28.20 7.11 -28.58
CA TYR A 543 28.80 6.05 -29.39
C TYR A 543 29.62 6.61 -30.57
N GLU A 544 29.16 7.66 -31.25
CA GLU A 544 29.87 8.23 -32.40
C GLU A 544 31.21 8.87 -32.02
N GLN A 545 31.35 9.41 -30.81
CA GLN A 545 32.61 10.01 -30.31
C GLN A 545 33.66 8.98 -29.89
N ARG A 546 33.30 7.70 -29.78
CA ARG A 546 34.22 6.63 -29.37
C ARG A 546 34.86 5.98 -30.59
N GLU A 547 36.17 5.77 -30.51
CA GLU A 547 36.92 5.01 -31.52
C GLU A 547 36.34 3.59 -31.73
N ASP A 548 35.86 2.96 -30.64
CA ASP A 548 35.23 1.65 -30.65
C ASP A 548 33.69 1.67 -30.63
N GLY A 549 33.08 2.81 -30.98
CA GLY A 549 31.64 3.07 -30.78
C GLY A 549 30.69 2.01 -31.31
N VAL A 550 30.91 1.55 -32.55
CA VAL A 550 30.09 0.50 -33.18
C VAL A 550 30.22 -0.83 -32.45
N ALA A 551 31.45 -1.21 -32.07
CA ALA A 551 31.70 -2.44 -31.34
C ALA A 551 31.13 -2.37 -29.91
N ALA A 552 31.23 -1.22 -29.25
CA ALA A 552 30.64 -0.98 -27.94
C ALA A 552 29.12 -1.07 -27.97
N PHE A 553 28.45 -0.46 -28.97
CA PHE A 553 27.01 -0.58 -29.16
C PHE A 553 26.60 -2.05 -29.36
N ARG A 554 27.33 -2.78 -30.21
CA ARG A 554 27.09 -4.22 -30.43
C ARG A 554 27.16 -5.04 -29.15
N ARG A 555 28.19 -4.85 -28.33
CA ARG A 555 28.35 -5.56 -27.05
C ARG A 555 27.18 -5.27 -26.09
N HIS A 556 26.76 -4.02 -25.97
CA HIS A 556 25.64 -3.66 -25.08
C HIS A 556 24.31 -4.27 -25.53
N VAL A 557 24.00 -4.22 -26.82
CA VAL A 557 22.77 -4.81 -27.37
C VAL A 557 22.76 -6.33 -27.18
N LEU A 558 23.89 -7.01 -27.41
CA LEU A 558 23.98 -8.47 -27.21
C LEU A 558 23.94 -8.89 -25.74
N ALA A 559 24.54 -8.11 -24.84
CA ALA A 559 24.53 -8.40 -23.40
C ALA A 559 23.09 -8.43 -22.84
N LEU A 560 22.23 -7.52 -23.30
CA LEU A 560 20.82 -7.49 -22.92
C LEU A 560 20.02 -8.62 -23.59
N ALA A 561 20.23 -8.86 -24.88
CA ALA A 561 19.54 -9.96 -25.58
C ALA A 561 19.88 -11.34 -24.99
N ALA A 562 21.10 -11.53 -24.47
CA ALA A 562 21.50 -12.75 -23.79
C ALA A 562 20.81 -12.92 -22.41
N ALA A 563 20.56 -11.82 -21.69
CA ALA A 563 19.82 -11.84 -20.43
C ALA A 563 18.37 -12.29 -20.66
N ASP A 564 17.68 -11.68 -21.63
CA ASP A 564 16.29 -12.01 -22.00
C ASP A 564 16.16 -13.46 -22.52
N GLY A 565 17.14 -13.94 -23.29
CA GLY A 565 17.15 -15.30 -23.81
C GLY A 565 17.34 -16.37 -22.74
N SER A 566 18.10 -16.07 -21.68
CA SER A 566 18.31 -16.99 -20.55
C SER A 566 17.06 -17.14 -19.67
N GLU A 567 16.26 -16.08 -19.54
CA GLU A 567 14.98 -16.11 -18.83
C GLU A 567 13.91 -16.88 -19.62
N ARG A 568 13.90 -16.79 -20.96
CA ARG A 568 12.96 -17.55 -21.80
C ARG A 568 13.31 -19.02 -22.01
N ALA A 569 14.57 -19.39 -21.86
CA ALA A 569 14.99 -20.80 -21.96
C ALA A 569 14.88 -21.56 -20.64
N SER A 570 14.66 -20.84 -19.53
CA SER A 570 14.46 -21.40 -18.18
C SER A 570 12.99 -21.35 -17.72
N ALA A 571 12.12 -20.71 -18.50
CA ALA A 571 10.66 -20.82 -18.46
C ALA A 571 10.19 -21.85 -19.49
#